data_AF-A0A954CFI1-F1
#
_entry.id   AF-A0A954CFI1-F1
#
_cell.length_a   1.000
_cell.length_b   1.000
_cell.length_c   1.000
_cell.angle_alpha   90.00
_cell.angle_beta   90.00
_cell.angle_gamma   90.00
#
_symmetry.space_group_name_H-M   'P 1'
#
loop_
_entity.id
_entity.type
_entity.pdbx_description
1 polymer ?
#
loop_
_entity_poly.entity_id
_entity_poly.type
_entity_poly.pdbx_seq_one_letter_code
_entity_poly.pdbx_strand_id
1 'polypeptide(L)'
;MSTWVGIEVTRQMRLEDGALASAGKLEVGGVNLLAHQIDIAKQITVPEQICVLTPQGDEAVLEMIAEHGLRELAPFDFIAMLSDRAKHGEEGSVVLLRQIVPLRDAKPVNQALELLTKHKVVISASKPPEGHRRHEPLPDQTEPDYRCLAFEVRRISEFSMQSMGGVGAEELLYIGWEEFAEYTRQQDEPEVAATLERWR
;
A
#
# COMPACT_ATOMS: atom_id res chain seq x y z
N MET A 1 -11.05 17.62 -5.13
CA MET A 1 -10.42 17.35 -3.81
C MET A 1 -9.01 16.87 -4.06
N SER A 2 -8.03 17.24 -3.22
CA SER A 2 -6.68 16.71 -3.35
C SER A 2 -6.65 15.24 -2.90
N THR A 3 -5.84 14.41 -3.56
CA THR A 3 -5.60 13.03 -3.13
C THR A 3 -4.10 12.82 -3.02
N TRP A 4 -3.61 12.69 -1.80
CA TRP A 4 -2.21 12.39 -1.52
C TRP A 4 -2.00 10.88 -1.47
N VAL A 5 -0.96 10.38 -2.12
CA VAL A 5 -0.59 8.96 -2.08
C VAL A 5 0.73 8.81 -1.34
N GLY A 6 0.75 8.00 -0.28
CA GLY A 6 1.97 7.51 0.35
C GLY A 6 2.21 6.07 -0.07
N ILE A 7 3.38 5.75 -0.62
CA ILE A 7 3.80 4.37 -0.92
C ILE A 7 4.75 3.92 0.19
N GLU A 8 4.26 3.07 1.09
CA GLU A 8 5.06 2.49 2.16
C GLU A 8 6.07 1.49 1.60
N VAL A 9 7.34 1.81 1.81
CA VAL A 9 8.47 0.98 1.43
C VAL A 9 8.84 0.10 2.64
N THR A 10 8.77 -1.21 2.47
CA THR A 10 9.14 -2.13 3.57
C THR A 10 10.65 -2.20 3.68
N ARG A 11 11.19 -2.08 4.91
CA ARG A 11 12.64 -1.92 5.10
C ARG A 11 13.46 -3.03 4.49
N GLN A 12 13.06 -4.29 4.64
CA GLN A 12 14.00 -5.39 4.51
C GLN A 12 13.25 -6.70 4.28
N MET A 13 13.27 -7.25 3.06
CA MET A 13 13.09 -8.69 2.88
C MET A 13 14.45 -9.37 2.94
N ARG A 14 14.54 -10.39 3.80
CA ARG A 14 15.70 -11.28 3.81
C ARG A 14 15.59 -12.23 2.64
N LEU A 15 16.60 -12.22 1.79
CA LEU A 15 16.82 -13.21 0.76
C LEU A 15 17.39 -14.49 1.38
N GLU A 16 17.34 -15.58 0.61
CA GLU A 16 17.79 -16.93 1.01
C GLU A 16 19.27 -16.99 1.46
N ASP A 17 20.10 -16.09 0.94
CA ASP A 17 21.52 -15.94 1.30
C ASP A 17 21.74 -15.04 2.54
N GLY A 18 20.66 -14.55 3.16
CA GLY A 18 20.68 -13.63 4.28
C GLY A 18 20.93 -12.17 3.88
N ALA A 19 21.08 -11.86 2.60
CA ALA A 19 21.18 -10.49 2.11
C ALA A 19 19.84 -9.77 2.22
N LEU A 20 19.92 -8.45 2.40
CA LEU A 20 18.76 -7.58 2.42
C LEU A 20 18.51 -7.10 0.99
N ALA A 21 17.34 -7.42 0.43
CA ALA A 21 16.93 -6.84 -0.84
C ALA A 21 16.76 -5.32 -0.66
N SER A 22 17.47 -4.53 -1.47
CA SER A 22 17.18 -3.09 -1.61
C SER A 22 15.73 -2.96 -2.05
N ALA A 23 14.98 -2.09 -1.38
CA ALA A 23 13.59 -1.90 -1.73
C ALA A 23 13.47 -1.34 -3.15
N GLY A 24 14.44 -0.53 -3.59
CA GLY A 24 14.47 -0.02 -4.96
C GLY A 24 14.69 -1.11 -6.02
N LYS A 25 15.24 -2.26 -5.63
CA LYS A 25 15.56 -3.38 -6.53
C LYS A 25 14.67 -4.60 -6.29
N LEU A 26 13.61 -4.45 -5.52
CA LEU A 26 12.74 -5.55 -5.15
C LEU A 26 11.89 -5.98 -6.35
N GLU A 27 12.22 -7.14 -6.91
CA GLU A 27 11.62 -7.68 -8.12
C GLU A 27 11.01 -9.06 -7.85
N VAL A 28 9.83 -9.31 -8.42
CA VAL A 28 9.19 -10.63 -8.42
C VAL A 28 8.68 -10.94 -9.82
N GLY A 29 9.09 -12.08 -10.38
CA GLY A 29 8.67 -12.49 -11.74
C GLY A 29 9.07 -11.49 -12.84
N GLY A 30 10.15 -10.72 -12.67
CA GLY A 30 10.54 -9.67 -13.61
C GLY A 30 9.83 -8.33 -13.42
N VAL A 31 9.03 -8.14 -12.35
CA VAL A 31 8.34 -6.88 -12.05
C VAL A 31 8.94 -6.22 -10.83
N ASN A 32 9.45 -5.00 -10.98
CA ASN A 32 9.86 -4.18 -9.86
C ASN A 32 8.62 -3.68 -9.09
N LEU A 33 8.51 -4.06 -7.83
CA LEU A 33 7.30 -3.82 -7.04
C LEU A 33 7.06 -2.34 -6.72
N LEU A 34 8.14 -1.55 -6.55
CA LEU A 34 8.00 -0.11 -6.32
C LEU A 34 7.59 0.60 -7.60
N ALA A 35 8.23 0.31 -8.73
CA ALA A 35 7.87 0.87 -10.02
C ALA A 35 6.39 0.59 -10.35
N HIS A 36 5.96 -0.67 -10.15
CA HIS A 36 4.56 -1.07 -10.34
C HIS A 36 3.60 -0.22 -9.48
N GLN A 37 3.88 -0.08 -8.19
CA GLN A 37 3.02 0.74 -7.31
C GLN A 37 3.07 2.23 -7.60
N ILE A 38 4.19 2.75 -8.14
CA ILE A 38 4.25 4.13 -8.64
C ILE A 38 3.30 4.30 -9.82
N ASP A 39 3.24 3.33 -10.74
CA ASP A 39 2.32 3.40 -11.88
C ASP A 39 0.85 3.33 -11.44
N ILE A 40 0.54 2.54 -10.40
CA ILE A 40 -0.77 2.55 -9.76
C ILE A 40 -1.06 3.91 -9.12
N ALA A 41 -0.11 4.49 -8.37
CA ALA A 41 -0.27 5.80 -7.73
C ALA A 41 -0.55 6.92 -8.75
N LYS A 42 0.09 6.86 -9.93
CA LYS A 42 -0.14 7.81 -11.03
C LYS A 42 -1.53 7.68 -11.68
N GLN A 43 -2.20 6.53 -11.52
CA GLN A 43 -3.61 6.37 -11.94
C GLN A 43 -4.58 7.01 -10.93
N ILE A 44 -4.13 7.29 -9.71
CA ILE A 44 -4.93 7.86 -8.62
C ILE A 44 -4.76 9.38 -8.55
N THR A 45 -3.54 9.88 -8.72
CA THR A 45 -3.22 11.30 -8.53
C THR A 45 -2.02 11.76 -9.38
N VAL A 46 -1.69 13.05 -9.31
CA VAL A 46 -0.55 13.67 -10.00
C VAL A 46 0.78 13.43 -9.26
N PRO A 47 1.93 13.36 -9.95
CA PRO A 47 3.23 13.08 -9.34
C PRO A 47 3.58 13.92 -8.11
N GLU A 48 3.20 15.20 -8.07
CA GLU A 48 3.49 16.13 -6.98
C GLU A 48 2.77 15.78 -5.67
N GLN A 49 1.74 14.91 -5.74
CA GLN A 49 0.97 14.40 -4.61
C GLN A 49 1.34 12.96 -4.24
N ILE A 50 2.36 12.39 -4.87
CA ILE A 50 2.85 11.04 -4.58
C ILE A 50 4.15 11.14 -3.77
N CYS A 51 4.16 10.49 -2.61
CA CYS A 51 5.31 10.40 -1.72
C CYS A 51 5.68 8.93 -1.55
N VAL A 52 6.94 8.59 -1.85
CA VAL A 52 7.51 7.29 -1.49
C VAL A 52 8.03 7.42 -0.06
N LEU A 53 7.51 6.57 0.82
CA LEU A 53 7.73 6.67 2.27
C LEU A 53 8.92 5.80 2.66
N THR A 54 10.10 6.41 2.71
CA THR A 54 11.36 5.73 3.01
C THR A 54 11.75 5.98 4.47
N PRO A 55 11.92 4.93 5.28
CA PRO A 55 12.38 5.11 6.65
C PRO A 55 13.92 5.28 6.73
N GLN A 56 14.67 5.01 5.66
CA GLN A 56 16.12 5.17 5.50
C GLN A 56 16.42 5.36 4.00
N GLY A 57 17.47 6.11 3.68
CA GLY A 57 17.86 6.34 2.27
C GLY A 57 18.31 5.05 1.58
N ASP A 58 17.70 4.76 0.43
CA ASP A 58 18.08 3.70 -0.50
C ASP A 58 18.30 4.36 -1.87
N GLU A 59 19.53 4.29 -2.39
CA GLU A 59 19.93 4.96 -3.63
C GLU A 59 19.06 4.55 -4.82
N ALA A 60 18.69 3.27 -4.94
CA ALA A 60 17.85 2.80 -6.03
C ALA A 60 16.39 3.31 -5.90
N VAL A 61 15.93 3.51 -4.66
CA VAL A 61 14.63 4.16 -4.43
C VAL A 61 14.70 5.64 -4.82
N LEU A 62 15.78 6.33 -4.45
CA LEU A 62 15.99 7.75 -4.79
C LEU A 62 16.07 7.97 -6.31
N GLU A 63 16.74 7.07 -7.03
CA GLU A 63 16.80 7.09 -8.50
C GLU A 63 15.40 6.99 -9.10
N MET A 64 14.58 6.02 -8.70
CA MET A 64 13.19 5.91 -9.18
C MET A 64 12.32 7.11 -8.81
N ILE A 65 12.48 7.66 -7.60
CA ILE A 65 11.77 8.88 -7.19
C ILE A 65 12.12 10.03 -8.14
N ALA A 66 13.40 10.20 -8.46
CA ALA A 66 13.87 11.25 -9.36
C ALA A 66 13.36 11.04 -10.80
N GLU A 67 13.44 9.81 -11.32
CA GLU A 67 12.96 9.44 -12.66
C GLU A 67 11.46 9.71 -12.83
N HIS A 68 10.66 9.49 -11.78
CA HIS A 68 9.22 9.65 -11.81
C HIS A 68 8.74 11.04 -11.32
N GLY A 69 9.66 11.93 -10.89
CA GLY A 69 9.34 13.27 -10.40
C GLY A 69 8.54 13.28 -9.09
N LEU A 70 8.78 12.30 -8.22
CA LEU A 70 8.03 12.09 -6.97
C LEU A 70 8.75 12.75 -5.78
N ARG A 71 8.18 12.59 -4.58
CA ARG A 71 8.82 13.03 -3.32
C ARG A 71 9.24 11.84 -2.48
N GLU A 72 10.39 11.96 -1.85
CA GLU A 72 10.77 11.11 -0.72
C GLU A 72 10.31 11.79 0.58
N LEU A 73 9.70 11.02 1.50
CA LEU A 73 9.46 11.47 2.87
C LEU A 73 9.65 10.32 3.86
N ALA A 74 10.11 10.61 5.07
CA ALA A 74 9.93 9.66 6.16
C ALA A 74 8.42 9.53 6.48
N PRO A 75 7.94 8.35 6.95
CA PRO A 75 6.54 8.18 7.30
C PRO A 75 6.00 9.25 8.28
N PHE A 76 6.80 9.65 9.26
CA PHE A 76 6.43 10.70 10.21
C PHE A 76 6.35 12.09 9.57
N ASP A 77 7.23 12.39 8.62
CA ASP A 77 7.22 13.67 7.91
C ASP A 77 6.01 13.77 6.98
N PHE A 78 5.60 12.65 6.37
CA PHE A 78 4.37 12.59 5.59
C PHE A 78 3.12 12.85 6.44
N ILE A 79 3.04 12.23 7.62
CA ILE A 79 1.96 12.50 8.60
C ILE A 79 1.97 13.97 9.02
N ALA A 80 3.15 14.52 9.35
CA ALA A 80 3.28 15.91 9.76
C ALA A 80 2.84 16.88 8.66
N MET A 81 3.25 16.64 7.41
CA MET A 81 2.84 17.41 6.24
C MET A 81 1.32 17.40 6.06
N LEU A 82 0.69 16.23 6.11
CA LEU A 82 -0.77 16.11 5.93
C LEU A 82 -1.54 16.72 7.10
N SER A 83 -1.04 16.56 8.34
CA SER A 83 -1.65 17.18 9.51
C SER A 83 -1.59 18.71 9.46
N ASP A 84 -0.46 19.27 9.00
CA ASP A 84 -0.32 20.72 8.81
C ASP A 84 -1.30 21.24 7.75
N ARG A 85 -1.44 20.54 6.62
CA ARG A 85 -2.43 20.86 5.58
C ARG A 85 -3.87 20.82 6.11
N ALA A 86 -4.21 19.80 6.89
CA ALA A 86 -5.52 19.69 7.52
C ALA A 86 -5.84 20.89 8.43
N LYS A 87 -4.86 21.33 9.24
CA LYS A 87 -5.00 22.51 10.13
C LYS A 87 -5.26 23.80 9.36
N HIS A 88 -4.76 23.91 8.13
CA HIS A 88 -4.97 25.03 7.24
C HIS A 88 -6.22 24.88 6.34
N GLY A 89 -7.08 23.90 6.64
CA GLY A 89 -8.36 23.72 5.96
C GLY A 89 -8.28 23.03 4.60
N GLU A 90 -7.16 22.36 4.28
CA GLU A 90 -7.11 21.51 3.09
C GLU A 90 -8.05 20.31 3.26
N GLU A 91 -9.05 20.23 2.39
CA GLU A 91 -9.93 19.07 2.27
C GLU A 91 -9.41 18.11 1.20
N GLY A 92 -9.42 16.82 1.53
CA GLY A 92 -8.98 15.81 0.59
C GLY A 92 -8.84 14.43 1.22
N SER A 93 -8.15 13.58 0.48
CA SER A 93 -7.98 12.16 0.77
C SER A 93 -6.50 11.82 0.87
N VAL A 94 -6.22 10.79 1.64
CA VAL A 94 -4.91 10.15 1.75
C VAL A 94 -5.10 8.69 1.37
N VAL A 95 -4.28 8.21 0.45
CA VAL A 95 -4.17 6.80 0.10
C VAL A 95 -2.81 6.30 0.58
N LEU A 96 -2.79 5.25 1.37
CA LEU A 96 -1.59 4.51 1.69
C LEU A 96 -1.55 3.22 0.86
N LEU A 97 -0.55 3.10 0.01
CA LEU A 97 -0.23 1.89 -0.74
C LEU A 97 0.97 1.20 -0.09
N ARG A 98 1.09 -0.12 -0.27
CA ARG A 98 2.26 -0.87 0.17
C ARG A 98 3.05 -1.39 -1.01
N GLN A 99 4.36 -1.18 -1.01
CA GLN A 99 5.24 -1.73 -2.04
C GLN A 99 5.08 -3.25 -2.18
N ILE A 100 5.02 -3.96 -1.05
CA ILE A 100 4.99 -5.43 -1.00
C ILE A 100 3.59 -6.02 -1.24
N VAL A 101 2.58 -5.19 -1.47
CA VAL A 101 1.23 -5.62 -1.82
C VAL A 101 0.77 -4.88 -3.08
N PRO A 102 1.44 -5.07 -4.24
CA PRO A 102 1.04 -4.44 -5.49
C PRO A 102 -0.42 -4.72 -5.84
N LEU A 103 -1.12 -3.68 -6.30
CA LEU A 103 -2.47 -3.79 -6.84
C LEU A 103 -2.42 -4.00 -8.35
N ARG A 104 -3.43 -4.68 -8.91
CA ARG A 104 -3.57 -4.84 -10.36
C ARG A 104 -3.78 -3.50 -11.08
N ASP A 105 -4.72 -2.70 -10.57
CA ASP A 105 -5.07 -1.38 -11.09
C ASP A 105 -5.60 -0.48 -9.95
N ALA A 106 -5.88 0.79 -10.23
CA ALA A 106 -6.37 1.74 -9.24
C ALA A 106 -7.88 1.66 -8.94
N LYS A 107 -8.66 0.77 -9.59
CA LYS A 107 -10.12 0.71 -9.40
C LYS A 107 -10.56 0.47 -7.95
N PRO A 108 -10.01 -0.49 -7.20
CA PRO A 108 -10.43 -0.69 -5.81
C PRO A 108 -10.11 0.53 -4.93
N VAL A 109 -9.02 1.25 -5.20
CA VAL A 109 -8.70 2.50 -4.50
C VAL A 109 -9.72 3.60 -4.83
N ASN A 110 -10.10 3.74 -6.10
CA ASN A 110 -11.11 4.71 -6.52
C ASN A 110 -12.49 4.41 -5.88
N GLN A 111 -12.87 3.15 -5.76
CA GLN A 111 -14.07 2.75 -5.01
C GLN A 111 -13.99 3.14 -3.53
N ALA A 112 -12.83 2.94 -2.88
CA ALA A 112 -12.63 3.36 -1.50
C ALA A 112 -12.68 4.89 -1.33
N LEU A 113 -12.17 5.66 -2.30
CA LEU A 113 -12.26 7.12 -2.32
C LEU A 113 -13.73 7.59 -2.39
N GLU A 114 -14.59 6.92 -3.17
CA GLU A 114 -16.03 7.23 -3.22
C GLU A 114 -16.72 6.97 -1.87
N LEU A 115 -16.32 5.91 -1.16
CA LEU A 115 -16.83 5.57 0.17
C LEU A 115 -16.43 6.60 1.24
N LEU A 116 -15.38 7.39 1.03
CA LEU A 116 -15.02 8.48 1.97
C LEU A 116 -16.12 9.55 2.09
N THR A 117 -17.11 9.60 1.20
CA THR A 117 -18.28 10.47 1.37
C THR A 117 -19.11 10.12 2.60
N LYS A 118 -19.12 8.83 3.00
CA LYS A 118 -19.89 8.29 4.14
C LYS A 118 -19.00 7.86 5.29
N HIS A 119 -17.80 7.38 4.99
CA HIS A 119 -16.88 6.80 5.95
C HIS A 119 -15.64 7.70 6.13
N LYS A 120 -15.03 7.65 7.31
CA LYS A 120 -13.80 8.42 7.61
C LYS A 120 -12.53 7.70 7.13
N VAL A 121 -12.57 6.37 7.22
CA VAL A 121 -11.48 5.45 6.93
C VAL A 121 -12.07 4.23 6.21
N VAL A 122 -11.43 3.83 5.12
CA VAL A 122 -11.76 2.64 4.34
C VAL A 122 -10.48 1.82 4.19
N ILE A 123 -10.53 0.55 4.55
CA ILE A 123 -9.39 -0.38 4.49
C ILE A 123 -9.74 -1.53 3.57
N SER A 124 -8.78 -1.97 2.75
CA SER A 124 -8.97 -3.16 1.92
C SER A 124 -9.13 -4.41 2.79
N ALA A 125 -10.01 -5.31 2.34
CA ALA A 125 -10.17 -6.64 2.88
C ALA A 125 -10.27 -7.61 1.72
N SER A 126 -9.82 -8.85 1.88
CA SER A 126 -10.02 -9.86 0.85
C SER A 126 -10.20 -11.23 1.46
N LYS A 127 -11.10 -12.00 0.87
CA LYS A 127 -11.32 -13.39 1.25
C LYS A 127 -10.43 -14.26 0.36
N PRO A 128 -9.42 -14.95 0.94
CA PRO A 128 -8.61 -15.89 0.17
C PRO A 128 -9.48 -17.03 -0.38
N PRO A 129 -9.11 -17.65 -1.51
CA PRO A 129 -9.85 -18.77 -2.08
C PRO A 129 -9.83 -19.99 -1.15
N GLU A 130 -10.84 -20.86 -1.27
CA GLU A 130 -10.91 -22.10 -0.51
C GLU A 130 -9.65 -22.95 -0.70
N GLY A 131 -9.13 -23.51 0.39
CA GLY A 131 -7.88 -24.29 0.39
C GLY A 131 -6.60 -23.45 0.41
N HIS A 132 -6.68 -22.12 0.38
CA HIS A 132 -5.51 -21.27 0.60
C HIS A 132 -5.15 -21.23 2.10
N ARG A 133 -3.84 -21.21 2.43
CA ARG A 133 -3.32 -21.24 3.82
C ARG A 133 -3.89 -20.17 4.76
N ARG A 134 -4.37 -19.03 4.22
CA ARG A 134 -4.99 -17.95 5.00
C ARG A 134 -6.51 -18.10 5.18
N HIS A 135 -7.14 -19.00 4.44
CA HIS A 135 -8.55 -19.34 4.63
C HIS A 135 -8.71 -20.23 5.88
N GLU A 136 -7.65 -20.91 6.32
CA GLU A 136 -7.67 -21.75 7.51
C GLU A 136 -7.54 -20.87 8.77
N PRO A 137 -8.49 -20.92 9.71
CA PRO A 137 -8.38 -20.19 10.96
C PRO A 137 -7.21 -20.73 11.79
N LEU A 138 -6.52 -19.85 12.51
CA LEU A 138 -5.56 -20.28 13.52
C LEU A 138 -6.29 -21.12 14.59
N PRO A 139 -5.60 -22.04 15.29
CA PRO A 139 -6.22 -22.96 16.25
C PRO A 139 -7.13 -22.31 17.31
N ASP A 140 -6.92 -21.02 17.60
CA ASP A 140 -7.64 -20.26 18.61
C ASP A 140 -8.65 -19.23 18.03
N GLN A 141 -8.90 -19.23 16.72
CA GLN A 141 -9.81 -18.28 16.06
C GLN A 141 -11.03 -18.99 15.47
N THR A 142 -12.22 -18.45 15.75
CA THR A 142 -13.49 -18.95 15.19
C THR A 142 -13.79 -18.41 13.80
N GLU A 143 -13.19 -17.29 13.42
CA GLU A 143 -13.31 -16.70 12.08
C GLU A 143 -11.94 -16.23 11.57
N PRO A 144 -11.60 -16.47 10.29
CA PRO A 144 -10.36 -15.96 9.70
C PRO A 144 -10.35 -14.43 9.64
N ASP A 145 -9.20 -13.82 9.96
CA ASP A 145 -8.99 -12.38 9.75
C ASP A 145 -8.82 -12.10 8.25
N TYR A 146 -9.90 -11.65 7.60
CA TYR A 146 -9.91 -11.32 6.16
C TYR A 146 -9.30 -9.95 5.83
N ARG A 147 -8.73 -9.25 6.82
CA ARG A 147 -8.05 -7.96 6.56
C ARG A 147 -6.74 -8.24 5.84
N CYS A 148 -6.67 -7.79 4.58
CA CYS A 148 -5.42 -7.64 3.86
C CYS A 148 -5.18 -6.14 3.70
N LEU A 149 -4.10 -5.62 4.29
CA LEU A 149 -3.75 -4.21 4.19
C LEU A 149 -3.04 -3.91 2.86
N ALA A 150 -3.71 -4.21 1.74
CA ALA A 150 -3.22 -3.86 0.41
C ALA A 150 -3.19 -2.33 0.22
N PHE A 151 -4.23 -1.65 0.70
CA PHE A 151 -4.25 -0.20 0.81
C PHE A 151 -5.16 0.27 1.94
N GLU A 152 -5.01 1.55 2.28
CA GLU A 152 -5.88 2.26 3.19
C GLU A 152 -6.20 3.64 2.61
N VAL A 153 -7.45 4.08 2.76
CA VAL A 153 -7.91 5.39 2.32
C VAL A 153 -8.53 6.13 3.49
N ARG A 154 -8.07 7.36 3.75
CA ARG A 154 -8.58 8.24 4.82
C ARG A 154 -8.87 9.63 4.30
N ARG A 155 -9.72 10.38 5.01
CA ARG A 155 -9.75 11.85 4.87
C ARG A 155 -8.47 12.43 5.46
N ILE A 156 -7.94 13.51 4.87
CA ILE A 156 -6.75 14.22 5.38
C ILE A 156 -6.91 14.59 6.87
N SER A 157 -8.12 15.00 7.28
CA SER A 157 -8.44 15.35 8.67
C SER A 157 -8.34 14.20 9.68
N GLU A 158 -8.36 12.96 9.21
CA GLU A 158 -8.31 11.74 10.03
C GLU A 158 -6.92 11.08 9.99
N PHE A 159 -5.95 11.72 9.32
CA PHE A 159 -4.58 11.24 9.21
C PHE A 159 -3.71 11.83 10.32
N SER A 160 -3.38 11.02 11.33
CA SER A 160 -2.64 11.43 12.54
C SER A 160 -1.68 10.34 13.02
N MET A 161 -0.83 10.63 14.00
CA MET A 161 0.04 9.59 14.60
C MET A 161 -0.74 8.42 15.22
N GLN A 162 -1.96 8.65 15.72
CA GLN A 162 -2.82 7.58 16.24
C GLN A 162 -3.31 6.64 15.14
N SER A 163 -3.33 7.12 13.89
CA SER A 163 -3.77 6.35 12.72
C SER A 163 -2.81 5.19 12.39
N MET A 164 -1.57 5.20 12.88
CA MET A 164 -0.58 4.12 12.70
C MET A 164 -0.77 2.93 13.66
N GLY A 165 -1.60 3.06 14.71
CA GLY A 165 -1.77 2.04 15.75
C GLY A 165 -3.03 1.17 15.66
N GLY A 166 -4.01 1.52 14.83
CA GLY A 166 -5.38 0.96 14.85
C GLY A 166 -6.14 1.32 16.16
N VAL A 167 -7.46 1.46 16.25
CA VAL A 167 -8.59 1.33 15.32
C VAL A 167 -9.67 2.31 15.82
N GLY A 168 -10.20 3.13 14.92
CA GLY A 168 -11.50 3.81 15.07
C GLY A 168 -12.59 3.04 14.31
N ALA A 169 -13.78 3.61 14.09
CA ALA A 169 -14.77 2.97 13.22
C ALA A 169 -14.28 2.97 11.75
N GLU A 170 -13.78 1.82 11.28
CA GLU A 170 -13.23 1.59 9.94
C GLU A 170 -14.25 0.83 9.07
N GLU A 171 -14.37 1.22 7.80
CA GLU A 171 -15.16 0.49 6.79
C GLU A 171 -14.26 -0.47 6.02
N LEU A 172 -14.70 -1.71 5.81
CA LEU A 172 -13.95 -2.69 5.03
C LEU A 172 -14.45 -2.72 3.58
N LEU A 173 -13.56 -2.46 2.63
CA LEU A 173 -13.82 -2.68 1.21
C LEU A 173 -13.29 -4.05 0.81
N TYR A 174 -14.20 -4.98 0.50
CA TYR A 174 -13.84 -6.31 0.02
C TYR A 174 -13.41 -6.26 -1.45
N ILE A 175 -12.16 -6.65 -1.71
CA ILE A 175 -11.55 -6.76 -3.05
C ILE A 175 -11.27 -8.23 -3.38
N GLY A 176 -11.25 -8.57 -4.66
CA GLY A 176 -10.92 -9.90 -5.17
C GLY A 176 -9.49 -10.31 -4.82
N TRP A 177 -9.27 -11.61 -4.59
CA TRP A 177 -7.94 -12.16 -4.28
C TRP A 177 -6.95 -11.99 -5.44
N GLU A 178 -7.47 -11.89 -6.66
CA GLU A 178 -6.72 -11.67 -7.89
C GLU A 178 -6.42 -10.18 -8.20
N GLU A 179 -6.95 -9.26 -7.39
CA GLU A 179 -6.78 -7.81 -7.58
C GLU A 179 -5.50 -7.26 -6.93
N PHE A 180 -4.79 -8.08 -6.16
CA PHE A 180 -3.51 -7.75 -5.56
C PHE A 180 -2.60 -8.98 -5.52
N ALA A 181 -1.32 -8.78 -5.25
CA ALA A 181 -0.38 -9.86 -4.96
C ALA A 181 0.39 -9.50 -3.70
N GLU A 182 0.48 -10.40 -2.72
CA GLU A 182 1.10 -10.10 -1.43
C GLU A 182 2.44 -10.82 -1.27
N TYR A 183 3.52 -10.05 -1.28
CA TYR A 183 4.89 -10.55 -1.18
C TYR A 183 5.51 -10.19 0.17
N THR A 184 5.09 -10.91 1.21
CA THR A 184 5.57 -10.67 2.60
C THR A 184 6.76 -11.52 2.98
N ARG A 185 6.95 -12.64 2.26
CA ARG A 185 7.96 -13.66 2.52
C ARG A 185 8.44 -14.20 1.18
N GLN A 186 9.69 -14.67 1.14
CA GLN A 186 10.25 -15.27 -0.08
C GLN A 186 9.44 -16.46 -0.60
N GLN A 187 8.85 -17.27 0.29
CA GLN A 187 7.97 -18.38 -0.08
C GLN A 187 6.71 -17.96 -0.87
N ASP A 188 6.37 -16.67 -0.87
CA ASP A 188 5.25 -16.11 -1.60
C ASP A 188 5.62 -15.85 -3.08
N GLU A 189 6.92 -15.84 -3.43
CA GLU A 189 7.44 -15.46 -4.74
C GLU A 189 6.79 -16.23 -5.91
N PRO A 190 6.62 -17.56 -5.89
CA PRO A 190 6.02 -18.28 -7.01
C PRO A 190 4.56 -17.86 -7.27
N GLU A 191 3.77 -17.64 -6.21
CA GLU A 191 2.37 -17.23 -6.31
C GLU A 191 2.25 -15.77 -6.76
N VAL A 192 3.08 -14.89 -6.19
CA VAL A 192 3.14 -13.47 -6.56
C VAL A 192 3.60 -13.33 -8.01
N ALA A 193 4.66 -14.02 -8.43
CA ALA A 193 5.15 -14.00 -9.80
C ALA A 193 4.10 -14.48 -10.80
N ALA A 194 3.40 -15.58 -10.49
CA ALA A 194 2.31 -16.06 -11.33
C ALA A 194 1.12 -15.08 -11.40
N THR A 195 0.87 -14.33 -10.33
CA THR A 195 -0.18 -13.31 -10.29
C THR A 195 0.21 -12.07 -11.10
N LEU A 196 1.44 -11.59 -10.95
CA LEU A 196 1.97 -10.46 -11.71
C LEU A 196 2.07 -10.77 -13.21
N GLU A 197 2.45 -11.99 -13.58
CA GLU A 197 2.48 -12.42 -14.99
C GLU A 197 1.09 -12.39 -15.63
N ARG A 198 0.03 -12.73 -14.87
CA ARG A 198 -1.36 -12.67 -15.37
C ARG A 198 -1.87 -11.24 -15.61
N TRP A 199 -1.19 -10.23 -15.10
CA TRP A 199 -1.57 -8.83 -15.28
C TRP A 199 -0.89 -8.17 -16.49
N ARG A 200 0.10 -8.83 -17.11
CA ARG A 200 0.79 -8.37 -18.33
C ARG A 200 -0.07 -8.60 -19.57
#